data_AF-A0A402AUP5-F1
#
_entry.id   AF-A0A402AUP5-F1
#
_cell.length_a   1.000
_cell.length_b   1.000
_cell.length_c   1.000
_cell.angle_alpha   90.00
_cell.angle_beta   90.00
_cell.angle_gamma   90.00
#
_symmetry.space_group_name_H-M   'P 1'
#
loop_
_entity.id
_entity.type
_entity.pdbx_description
1 polymer ?
#
loop_
_entity_poly.entity_id
_entity_poly.type
_entity_poly.pdbx_seq_one_letter_code
_entity_poly.pdbx_strand_id
1 'polypeptide(L)' 'MSELLTVSEVANILRVDDTTVRRWVKQGALEAIILPHVNERQAYRIKRETLNKLLTGESELTHA' A
#
# COMPACT_ATOMS: atom_id res chain seq x y z
N MET A 1 -5.42 -8.65 -14.51
CA MET A 1 -4.53 -7.51 -14.85
C MET A 1 -4.01 -6.96 -13.53
N SER A 2 -2.73 -7.12 -13.22
CA SER A 2 -2.15 -6.73 -11.93
C SER A 2 -1.83 -5.24 -11.94
N GLU A 3 -2.81 -4.42 -11.53
CA GLU A 3 -2.63 -2.98 -11.41
C GLU A 3 -1.76 -2.65 -10.19
N LEU A 4 -0.60 -2.03 -10.45
CA LEU A 4 0.30 -1.51 -9.41
C LEU A 4 0.06 -0.02 -9.20
N LEU A 5 -0.47 0.33 -8.04
CA LEU A 5 -0.77 1.68 -7.62
C LEU A 5 0.43 2.32 -6.93
N THR A 6 0.57 3.63 -7.09
CA THR A 6 1.46 4.47 -6.30
C THR A 6 0.85 4.76 -4.93
N VAL A 7 1.68 5.29 -4.03
CA VAL A 7 1.26 5.76 -2.70
C VAL A 7 0.12 6.76 -2.82
N SER A 8 0.24 7.76 -3.71
CA SER A 8 -0.72 8.84 -3.85
C SER A 8 -2.06 8.36 -4.44
N GLU A 9 -2.03 7.39 -5.34
CA GLU A 9 -3.27 6.76 -5.84
C GLU A 9 -4.01 6.02 -4.71
N VAL A 10 -3.28 5.25 -3.90
CA VAL A 10 -3.86 4.56 -2.74
C VAL A 10 -4.41 5.55 -1.71
N ALA A 11 -3.66 6.61 -1.42
CA ALA A 11 -4.07 7.68 -0.53
C ALA A 11 -5.38 8.33 -0.97
N ASN A 12 -5.52 8.63 -2.27
CA ASN A 12 -6.74 9.18 -2.85
C ASN A 12 -7.93 8.22 -2.73
N ILE A 13 -7.73 6.92 -2.97
CA ILE A 13 -8.81 5.93 -2.89
C ILE A 13 -9.30 5.75 -1.45
N LEU A 14 -8.37 5.65 -0.50
CA LEU A 14 -8.66 5.46 0.92
C LEU A 14 -9.02 6.77 1.64
N ARG A 15 -8.87 7.92 0.97
CA ARG A 15 -9.04 9.27 1.53
C ARG A 15 -8.17 9.53 2.76
N VAL A 16 -6.92 9.08 2.70
CA VAL A 16 -5.89 9.30 3.73
C VAL A 16 -4.71 10.06 3.14
N ASP A 17 -3.81 10.54 3.98
CA ASP A 17 -2.55 11.18 3.54
C ASP A 17 -1.51 10.16 3.06
N ASP A 18 -0.66 10.55 2.11
CA ASP A 18 0.46 9.76 1.59
C ASP A 18 1.40 9.25 2.70
N THR A 19 1.61 10.05 3.75
CA THR A 19 2.44 9.66 4.90
C THR A 19 1.82 8.53 5.70
N THR A 20 0.49 8.45 5.79
CA THR A 20 -0.24 7.35 6.43
C THR A 20 -0.05 6.05 5.66
N VAL A 21 -0.18 6.11 4.33
CA VAL A 21 0.06 4.94 3.46
C VAL A 21 1.51 4.46 3.59
N ARG A 22 2.49 5.37 3.56
CA ARG A 22 3.91 5.02 3.79
C ARG A 22 4.14 4.40 5.16
N ARG A 23 3.48 4.92 6.20
CA ARG A 23 3.55 4.37 7.56
C ARG A 23 3.02 2.93 7.61
N TRP A 24 1.87 2.66 6.99
CA TRP A 24 1.31 1.31 6.93
C TRP A 24 2.19 0.33 6.17
N VAL A 25 2.80 0.76 5.06
CA VAL A 25 3.80 -0.06 4.35
C VAL A 25 4.99 -0.38 5.26
N LYS A 26 5.53 0.63 5.97
CA LYS A 26 6.64 0.43 6.92
C LYS A 26 6.27 -0.49 8.09
N GLN A 27 5.01 -0.45 8.53
CA GLN A 27 4.49 -1.29 9.61
C GLN A 27 4.13 -2.71 9.13
N GLY A 28 4.21 -3.00 7.82
CA GLY A 28 3.79 -4.28 7.24
C GLY A 28 2.26 -4.45 7.14
N ALA A 29 1.48 -3.41 7.45
CA ALA A 29 0.03 -3.42 7.32
C ALA A 29 -0.43 -3.33 5.85
N LEU A 30 0.44 -2.85 4.96
CA LEU A 30 0.18 -2.78 3.52
C LEU A 30 1.37 -3.34 2.74
N GLU A 31 1.13 -4.40 1.99
CA GLU A 31 2.16 -5.00 1.13
C GLU A 31 2.48 -4.09 -0.06
N ALA A 32 3.76 -3.74 -0.22
CA ALA A 32 4.23 -2.91 -1.32
C ALA A 32 5.58 -3.39 -1.86
N ILE A 33 5.74 -3.31 -3.17
CA ILE A 33 6.99 -3.52 -3.88
C ILE A 33 7.80 -2.23 -3.79
N ILE A 34 9.00 -2.33 -3.23
CA ILE A 34 9.95 -1.22 -3.15
C ILE A 34 10.73 -1.17 -4.46
N LEU A 35 10.66 -0.06 -5.16
CA LEU A 35 11.47 0.14 -6.37
C LEU A 35 12.90 0.57 -5.97
N PRO A 36 13.94 0.10 -6.67
CA PRO A 36 15.28 0.62 -6.49
C PRO A 36 15.29 2.13 -6.74
N HIS A 37 15.96 2.87 -5.87
CA HIS A 37 15.90 4.33 -5.74
C HIS A 37 16.01 5.05 -7.10
N VAL A 38 14.96 5.79 -7.49
CA VAL A 38 14.98 6.63 -8.69
C VAL A 38 15.30 8.10 -8.34
N ASN A 39 15.34 8.49 -7.06
CA ASN A 39 15.68 9.84 -6.56
C ASN A 39 15.81 9.85 -5.01
N GLU A 40 15.84 11.03 -4.37
CA GLU A 40 15.85 11.23 -2.90
C GLU A 40 14.70 10.52 -2.13
N ARG A 41 13.63 10.10 -2.81
CA ARG A 41 12.46 9.46 -2.19
C ARG A 41 12.29 8.02 -2.68
N GLN A 42 12.10 7.10 -1.73
CA GLN A 42 11.70 5.72 -2.04
C GLN A 42 10.31 5.69 -2.70
N ALA A 43 10.25 5.02 -3.85
CA ALA A 43 9.01 4.78 -4.59
C ALA A 43 8.46 3.40 -4.20
N TYR A 44 7.20 3.38 -3.76
CA TYR A 44 6.47 2.15 -3.45
C TYR A 44 5.42 1.89 -4.52
N ARG A 45 5.25 0.62 -4.87
CA ARG A 45 4.17 0.12 -5.73
C ARG A 45 3.32 -0.86 -4.95
N ILE A 46 2.08 -0.49 -4.72
CA ILE A 46 1.10 -1.27 -3.96
C ILE A 46 0.22 -2.00 -4.96
N LYS A 47 0.06 -3.31 -4.80
CA LYS A 47 -0.84 -4.04 -5.69
C LYS A 47 -2.29 -3.67 -5.38
N ARG A 48 -3.11 -3.46 -6.41
CA ARG A 48 -4.54 -3.18 -6.22
C ARG A 48 -5.27 -4.33 -5.53
N GLU A 49 -4.79 -5.56 -5.67
CA GLU A 49 -5.32 -6.72 -4.94
C GLU A 49 -5.21 -6.54 -3.43
N THR A 50 -4.10 -6.01 -2.91
CA THR A 50 -3.88 -5.76 -1.49
C THR A 50 -4.84 -4.69 -0.97
N LEU A 51 -5.06 -3.64 -1.76
CA LEU A 51 -6.05 -2.61 -1.46
C LEU A 51 -7.46 -3.19 -1.40
N ASN A 52 -7.83 -4.00 -2.38
CA ASN A 52 -9.15 -4.63 -2.42
C ASN A 52 -9.36 -5.49 -1.18
N LYS A 53 -8.39 -6.34 -0.79
CA LYS A 53 -8.48 -7.14 0.45
C LYS A 53 -8.75 -6.30 1.70
N LEU A 54 -8.08 -5.15 1.84
CA LEU A 54 -8.32 -4.21 2.93
C LEU A 54 -9.74 -3.61 2.90
N LEU A 55 -10.24 -3.27 1.71
CA LEU A 55 -11.57 -2.70 1.52
C LEU A 55 -12.69 -3.73 1.75
N THR A 56 -12.48 -4.99 1.36
CA THR A 56 -13.45 -6.07 1.59
C THR A 56 -13.46 -6.56 3.04
N GLY A 57 -12.53 -6.09 3.88
CA GLY A 57 -12.42 -6.54 5.27
C GLY A 57 -11.89 -7.96 5.42
N GLU A 58 -11.31 -8.54 4.36
CA GLU A 58 -10.51 -9.78 4.42
C GLU A 58 -9.13 -9.45 5.03
N SER A 59 -9.13 -8.90 6.23
CA SER A 59 -8.00 -9.06 7.12
C SER A 59 -8.17 -10.45 7.71
N GLU A 60 -7.46 -11.44 7.18
CA GLU A 60 -7.15 -12.63 7.96
C GLU A 60 -6.38 -12.16 9.20
N LEU A 61 -7.13 -11.82 10.26
CA LEU A 61 -6.63 -11.72 11.62
C LEU A 61 -6.24 -13.15 12.04
N THR A 62 -5.12 -13.65 11.52
CA THR A 62 -4.46 -14.81 12.10
C THR A 62 -3.80 -14.34 13.40
N HIS A 63 -4.61 -14.28 14.45
CA HIS A 63 -4.12 -14.35 15.82
C HIS A 63 -3.92 -15.83 16.13
N ALA A 64 -2.67 -16.24 16.31
CA ALA A 64 -2.27 -17.50 16.92
C ALA A 64 -1.30 -17.19 18.06
#